data_AF-A0A0D0D130-F1
#
_entry.id   AF-A0A0D0D130-F1
#
_cell.length_a   1.000
_cell.length_b   1.000
_cell.length_c   1.000
_cell.angle_alpha   90.00
_cell.angle_beta   90.00
_cell.angle_gamma   90.00
#
_symmetry.space_group_name_H-M   'P 1'
#
loop_
_entity.id
_entity.type
_entity.pdbx_description
1 polymer ?
#
loop_
_entity_poly.entity_id
_entity_poly.type
_entity_poly.pdbx_seq_one_letter_code
_entity_poly.pdbx_strand_id
1 'polypeptide(L)' 'YLATLSDNAKVDALRACLIIWVLTRGAVVPRVFQLQASLAMLQQRDSIIMAGTGSGKTLCLLIPMLLRPGSIVMKLS' A
#
# COMPACT_ATOMS: atom_id res chain seq x y z
N TYR A 1 -13.76 -4.23 -2.80
CA TYR A 1 -12.52 -4.63 -2.10
C TYR A 1 -12.62 -4.38 -0.59
N LEU A 2 -12.83 -3.15 -0.10
CA LEU A 2 -12.86 -2.89 1.36
C LEU A 2 -13.82 -3.79 2.15
N ALA A 3 -14.99 -4.12 1.59
CA ALA A 3 -15.96 -5.02 2.22
C ALA A 3 -15.43 -6.44 2.51
N THR A 4 -14.38 -6.88 1.80
CA THR A 4 -13.79 -8.23 1.96
C THR A 4 -12.65 -8.27 2.98
N LEU A 5 -12.32 -7.14 3.62
CA LEU A 5 -11.22 -7.03 4.57
C LEU A 5 -11.71 -7.21 6.01
N SER A 6 -10.81 -7.65 6.90
CA SER A 6 -11.04 -7.53 8.35
C SER A 6 -11.07 -6.06 8.77
N ASP A 7 -11.67 -5.74 9.92
CA ASP A 7 -11.87 -4.35 10.32
C ASP A 7 -10.54 -3.60 10.52
N ASN A 8 -9.52 -4.25 11.07
CA ASN A 8 -8.18 -3.67 11.15
C ASN A 8 -7.58 -3.37 9.76
N ALA A 9 -7.72 -4.30 8.82
CA ALA A 9 -7.23 -4.10 7.45
C ALA A 9 -8.03 -3.03 6.69
N LYS A 10 -9.32 -2.86 6.98
CA LYS A 10 -10.12 -1.74 6.45
C LYS A 10 -9.58 -0.40 6.95
N VAL A 11 -9.29 -0.29 8.25
CA VAL A 11 -8.72 0.94 8.83
C VAL A 11 -7.38 1.26 8.19
N ASP A 12 -6.49 0.27 8.03
CA ASP A 12 -5.19 0.47 7.38
C ASP A 12 -5.35 0.85 5.90
N ALA A 13 -6.28 0.24 5.16
CA ALA A 13 -6.58 0.60 3.78
C ALA A 13 -7.08 2.05 3.65
N LEU A 14 -7.99 2.48 4.55
CA LEU A 14 -8.52 3.84 4.55
C LEU A 14 -7.44 4.86 4.94
N ARG A 15 -6.60 4.54 5.92
CA ARG A 15 -5.45 5.37 6.28
C ARG A 15 -4.45 5.49 5.13
N ALA A 16 -4.16 4.40 4.43
CA ALA A 16 -3.32 4.42 3.23
C ALA A 16 -3.89 5.38 2.17
N CYS A 17 -5.19 5.27 1.89
CA CYS A 17 -5.87 6.16 0.95
C CYS A 17 -5.76 7.62 1.37
N LEU A 18 -6.05 7.93 2.64
CA LEU A 18 -6.01 9.29 3.16
C LEU A 18 -4.60 9.88 3.12
N ILE A 19 -3.59 9.13 3.57
CA ILE A 19 -2.20 9.60 3.58
C ILE A 19 -1.73 9.90 2.16
N ILE A 20 -1.92 8.98 1.22
CA ILE A 20 -1.50 9.19 -0.17
C ILE A 20 -2.27 10.35 -0.80
N TRP A 21 -3.57 10.46 -0.54
CA TRP A 21 -4.38 11.57 -1.04
C TRP A 21 -3.87 12.92 -0.51
N VAL A 22 -3.58 13.02 0.80
CA VAL A 22 -3.01 14.25 1.41
C VAL A 22 -1.63 14.57 0.83
N LEU A 23 -0.72 13.60 0.78
CA LEU A 23 0.65 13.80 0.28
C LEU A 23 0.68 14.20 -1.19
N THR A 24 -0.31 13.78 -1.96
CA THR A 24 -0.44 14.13 -3.39
C THR A 24 -1.38 15.31 -3.63
N ARG A 25 -1.79 16.05 -2.59
CA ARG A 25 -2.69 17.20 -2.68
C ARG A 25 -4.00 16.87 -3.41
N GLY A 26 -4.51 15.68 -3.18
CA GLY A 26 -5.74 15.15 -3.74
C GLY A 26 -5.63 14.50 -5.12
N ALA A 27 -4.42 14.42 -5.70
CA ALA A 27 -4.23 13.92 -7.06
C ALA A 27 -4.29 12.38 -7.17
N VAL A 28 -3.95 11.64 -6.11
CA VAL A 28 -3.80 10.18 -6.17
C VAL A 28 -4.54 9.49 -5.04
N VAL A 29 -5.23 8.39 -5.38
CA VAL A 29 -5.74 7.39 -4.44
C VAL A 29 -5.15 6.03 -4.83
N PRO A 30 -4.67 5.21 -3.88
CA PRO A 30 -4.13 3.89 -4.17
C PRO A 30 -5.13 2.98 -4.90
N ARG A 31 -4.65 2.29 -5.93
CA ARG A 31 -5.41 1.25 -6.63
C ARG A 31 -5.49 -0.02 -5.79
N VAL A 32 -6.47 -0.87 -6.13
CA VAL A 32 -6.76 -2.11 -5.39
C VAL A 32 -5.54 -3.00 -5.23
N PHE A 33 -4.76 -3.27 -6.29
CA PHE A 33 -3.58 -4.13 -6.18
C PHE A 33 -2.47 -3.52 -5.30
N GLN A 34 -2.39 -2.18 -5.23
CA GLN A 34 -1.42 -1.49 -4.36
C GLN A 34 -1.82 -1.71 -2.90
N LEU A 35 -3.11 -1.55 -2.58
CA LEU A 35 -3.64 -1.85 -1.25
C LEU A 35 -3.49 -3.33 -0.88
N GLN A 36 -3.78 -4.25 -1.80
CA GLN A 36 -3.61 -5.69 -1.58
C GLN A 36 -2.17 -6.04 -1.24
N ALA A 37 -1.22 -5.57 -2.03
CA ALA A 37 0.20 -5.78 -1.79
C ALA A 37 0.66 -5.17 -0.47
N SER A 38 0.31 -3.91 -0.20
CA SER A 38 0.72 -3.21 1.02
C SER A 38 0.15 -3.84 2.28
N LEU A 39 -1.13 -4.26 2.26
CA LEU A 39 -1.74 -4.93 3.40
C LEU A 39 -1.14 -6.32 3.63
N ALA A 40 -0.79 -7.05 2.57
CA ALA A 40 -0.09 -8.32 2.71
C ALA A 40 1.30 -8.13 3.35
N MET A 41 2.05 -7.09 2.95
CA MET A 41 3.32 -6.73 3.58
C MET A 41 3.16 -6.35 5.06
N LEU A 42 2.14 -5.56 5.42
CA LEU A 42 1.85 -5.20 6.82
C LEU A 42 1.52 -6.42 7.69
N GLN A 43 0.99 -7.47 7.08
CA GLN A 43 0.71 -8.74 7.73
C GLN A 43 1.90 -9.71 7.71
N GLN A 44 3.09 -9.24 7.30
CA GLN A 44 4.32 -10.03 7.21
C GLN A 44 4.16 -11.26 6.31
N ARG A 45 3.36 -11.13 5.23
CA ARG A 45 3.15 -12.18 4.23
C ARG A 45 3.98 -11.90 2.99
N ASP A 46 4.71 -12.91 2.54
CA ASP A 46 5.41 -12.85 1.25
C ASP A 46 4.42 -12.64 0.11
N SER A 47 4.75 -11.73 -0.80
CA SER A 47 3.86 -11.30 -1.87
C SER A 47 4.64 -11.12 -3.17
N ILE A 48 4.14 -11.74 -4.25
CA ILE A 48 4.67 -11.56 -5.60
C ILE A 48 3.74 -10.63 -6.36
N ILE A 49 4.26 -9.49 -6.84
CA ILE A 49 3.50 -8.51 -7.60
C ILE A 49 3.99 -8.53 -9.05
N MET A 50 3.19 -9.08 -9.95
CA MET A 50 3.47 -9.02 -11.39
C MET A 50 2.82 -7.78 -11.99
N ALA A 51 3.63 -6.76 -12.34
CA ALA A 51 3.15 -5.60 -13.08
C ALA A 51 4.26 -4.94 -13.91
N GLY A 52 3.93 -4.33 -15.05
CA GLY A 52 4.89 -3.63 -15.93
C GLY A 52 5.41 -2.31 -15.36
N THR A 53 6.46 -1.72 -15.94
CA THR A 53 6.97 -0.39 -15.54
C THR A 53 5.87 0.68 -15.65
N GLY A 54 5.98 1.77 -14.87
CA GLY A 54 4.93 2.80 -14.80
C GLY A 54 3.65 2.36 -14.08
N SER A 55 3.49 1.06 -13.77
CA SER A 55 2.30 0.57 -13.07
C SER A 55 2.21 1.00 -11.61
N GLY A 56 3.07 1.86 -11.08
CA GLY A 56 2.94 2.37 -9.70
C GLY A 56 3.23 1.36 -8.60
N LYS A 57 4.03 0.31 -8.85
CA LYS A 57 4.47 -0.67 -7.83
C LYS A 57 5.21 -0.01 -6.66
N THR A 58 5.84 1.13 -6.86
CA THR A 58 6.53 1.88 -5.79
C THR A 58 5.56 2.24 -4.66
N LEU A 59 4.30 2.57 -4.97
CA LEU A 59 3.30 2.85 -3.93
C LEU A 59 3.03 1.63 -3.04
N CYS A 60 3.14 0.41 -3.57
CA CYS A 60 2.98 -0.82 -2.77
C CYS A 60 3.99 -0.89 -1.61
N LEU A 61 5.19 -0.32 -1.81
CA LEU A 61 6.28 -0.26 -0.84
C LEU A 61 6.19 0.98 0.07
N LEU A 62 5.73 2.11 -0.46
CA LEU A 62 5.63 3.37 0.30
C LEU A 62 4.50 3.33 1.33
N ILE A 63 3.33 2.78 0.98
CA ILE A 63 2.18 2.69 1.88
C ILE A 63 2.53 2.00 3.22
N PRO A 64 3.15 0.80 3.26
CA PRO A 64 3.47 0.16 4.54
C PRO A 64 4.49 0.96 5.36
N MET A 65 5.48 1.61 4.72
CA MET A 65 6.43 2.49 5.42
C MET A 65 5.74 3.70 6.07
N LEU A 66 4.73 4.27 5.39
CA LEU A 66 3.97 5.41 5.92
C LEU A 66 3.02 5.00 7.05
N LEU A 67 2.46 3.78 7.00
CA LEU A 67 1.55 3.27 8.04
C LEU A 67 2.27 2.71 9.27
N ARG A 68 3.47 2.16 9.11
CA ARG A 68 4.32 1.64 10.18
C ARG A 68 5.73 2.23 10.04
N PRO A 69 5.96 3.45 10.52
CA PRO A 69 7.29 4.05 10.52
C PRO A 69 8.26 3.17 11.31
N GLY A 70 9.44 2.89 10.75
CA GLY A 70 10.47 2.04 11.37
C GLY A 70 10.78 0.73 10.63
N SER A 71 9.99 0.39 9.61
CA SER A 71 10.32 -0.72 8.68
C SER A 71 11.31 -0.27 7.60
N ILE A 72 12.31 -1.09 7.31
CA ILE A 72 13.26 -0.86 6.20
C ILE A 72 12.74 -1.58 4.96
N VAL A 73 12.65 -0.86 3.84
CA VAL A 73 12.32 -1.45 2.54
C VAL A 73 13.53 -1.33 1.62
N MET A 74 14.06 -2.48 1.17
CA MET A 74 15.11 -2.54 0.17
C MET A 74 14.49 -2.78 -1.20
N LYS A 75 14.76 -1.87 -2.14
CA LYS A 75 14.39 -2.02 -3.56
C LYS A 75 15.65 -2.35 -4.34
N LEU A 76 15.65 -3.51 -5.00
CA LEU A 76 16.69 -3.90 -5.96
C LEU A 76 16.16 -3.62 -7.38
N SER A 77 16.95 -2.92 -8.19
CA SER A 77 16.62 -2.51 -9.57
C SER A 77 17.53 -3.15 -10.58
#